data_AF-A0A660ZLA2-F1
#
_entry.id   AF-A0A660ZLA2-F1
#
_cell.length_a   1.000
_cell.length_b   1.000
_cell.length_c   1.000
_cell.angle_alpha   90.00
_cell.angle_beta   90.00
_cell.angle_gamma   90.00
#
_symmetry.space_group_name_H-M   'P 1'
#
loop_
_entity.id
_entity.type
_entity.pdbx_description
1 polymer ?
#
loop_
_entity_poly.entity_id
_entity_poly.type
_entity_poly.pdbx_seq_one_letter_code
_entity_poly.pdbx_strand_id
1 'polypeptide(L)'
;MRIKNKILFITIVILASASGLIGRKYLQGEKEIISTNGTVRYIPLEGGFYGIETDKGEKYLPFNLPDEFKKDGLRVWFKAKPKEAATFHMWGKPVEILEIKSIEKMQDPSQIKVAILYERITDGLYHPSRIRTYEDLVKILKETNPDLVFRIWWRWTPTPESLPSNTPIYQAGHTYQQLEETLRKLKRDFPEIRCWFGAIPTQRINFKERDPITGKIYSQEETRQMALDPQKWGINFSKERLQKLAQKRGTGRHGYFPD
;
A
#
# COMPACT_ATOMS: atom_id res chain seq x y z
N MET A 1 4.35 -43.60 -69.20
CA MET A 1 3.21 -43.47 -68.26
C MET A 1 3.61 -43.33 -66.78
N ARG A 2 4.81 -42.80 -66.44
CA ARG A 2 5.33 -42.72 -65.04
C ARG A 2 5.53 -41.29 -64.49
N ILE A 3 5.49 -40.27 -65.35
CA ILE A 3 5.81 -38.87 -64.99
C ILE A 3 4.55 -38.10 -64.53
N LYS A 4 3.38 -38.38 -65.12
CA LYS A 4 2.12 -37.71 -64.77
C LYS A 4 1.66 -38.00 -63.32
N ASN A 5 1.93 -39.19 -62.80
CA ASN A 5 1.54 -39.56 -61.43
C ASN A 5 2.46 -38.98 -60.34
N LYS A 6 3.72 -38.65 -60.65
CA LYS A 6 4.62 -37.98 -59.69
C LYS A 6 4.26 -36.51 -59.50
N ILE A 7 3.83 -35.82 -60.56
CA ILE A 7 3.43 -34.42 -60.49
C ILE A 7 2.15 -34.27 -59.67
N LEU A 8 1.15 -35.13 -59.91
CA LEU A 8 -0.13 -35.10 -59.18
C LEU A 8 0.03 -35.34 -57.66
N PHE A 9 0.98 -36.19 -57.26
CA PHE A 9 1.25 -36.49 -55.85
C PHE A 9 1.96 -35.33 -55.13
N ILE A 10 2.87 -34.63 -55.82
CA ILE A 10 3.56 -33.44 -55.28
C ILE A 10 2.57 -32.29 -55.08
N THR A 11 1.58 -32.12 -55.96
CA THR A 11 0.57 -31.05 -55.83
C THR A 11 -0.36 -31.25 -54.63
N ILE A 12 -0.75 -32.49 -54.33
CA ILE A 12 -1.62 -32.82 -53.18
C ILE A 12 -0.89 -32.62 -51.84
N VAL A 13 0.41 -32.93 -51.77
CA VAL A 13 1.22 -32.73 -50.55
C VAL A 13 1.46 -31.24 -50.26
N ILE A 14 1.62 -30.41 -51.29
CA ILE A 14 1.78 -28.95 -51.13
C ILE A 14 0.45 -28.30 -50.67
N LEU A 15 -0.69 -28.78 -51.16
CA LEU A 15 -2.01 -28.28 -50.72
C LEU A 15 -2.32 -28.69 -49.27
N ALA A 16 -1.96 -29.92 -48.86
CA ALA A 16 -2.13 -30.39 -47.49
C ALA A 16 -1.21 -29.68 -46.47
N SER A 17 0.00 -29.27 -46.88
CA SER A 17 0.90 -28.48 -46.02
C SER A 17 0.51 -27.00 -45.96
N ALA A 18 -0.05 -26.43 -47.03
CA ALA A 18 -0.62 -25.08 -47.02
C ALA A 18 -1.87 -25.00 -46.11
N SER A 19 -2.76 -25.99 -46.11
CA SER A 19 -3.91 -26.03 -45.20
C SER A 19 -3.50 -26.23 -43.73
N GLY A 20 -2.41 -26.96 -43.45
CA GLY A 20 -1.86 -27.12 -42.11
C GLY A 20 -1.21 -25.84 -41.55
N LEU A 21 -0.56 -25.05 -42.42
CA LEU A 21 0.02 -23.74 -42.07
C LEU A 21 -1.05 -22.65 -41.88
N ILE A 22 -2.13 -22.70 -42.67
CA ILE A 22 -3.27 -21.80 -42.50
C ILE A 22 -4.07 -22.17 -41.23
N GLY A 23 -4.29 -23.47 -40.97
CA GLY A 23 -4.97 -23.95 -39.76
C GLY A 23 -4.24 -23.60 -38.46
N ARG A 24 -2.90 -23.66 -38.42
CA ARG A 24 -2.10 -23.23 -37.25
C ARG A 24 -2.19 -21.73 -36.96
N LYS A 25 -2.41 -20.90 -37.99
CA LYS A 25 -2.55 -19.44 -37.84
C LYS A 25 -3.94 -19.02 -37.36
N TYR A 26 -4.96 -19.86 -37.61
CA TYR A 26 -6.34 -19.62 -37.15
C TYR A 26 -6.67 -20.25 -35.79
N LEU A 27 -5.85 -21.19 -35.28
CA LEU A 27 -6.01 -21.80 -33.95
C LEU A 27 -5.38 -20.99 -32.79
N GLN A 28 -4.76 -19.84 -33.06
CA GLN A 28 -4.20 -18.93 -32.02
C GLN A 28 -5.16 -17.79 -31.64
N GLY A 29 -6.46 -18.10 -31.55
CA GLY A 29 -7.51 -17.13 -31.21
C GLY A 29 -7.90 -17.08 -29.73
N GLU A 30 -7.33 -17.93 -28.87
CA GLU A 30 -7.50 -17.79 -27.42
C GLU A 30 -6.41 -16.84 -26.90
N LYS A 31 -6.79 -15.58 -26.65
CA LYS A 31 -5.94 -14.65 -25.91
C LYS A 31 -5.67 -15.26 -24.53
N GLU A 32 -4.49 -15.83 -24.36
CA GLU A 32 -4.09 -16.54 -23.15
C GLU A 32 -4.32 -15.65 -21.93
N ILE A 33 -5.11 -16.16 -20.98
CA ILE A 33 -5.34 -15.46 -19.72
C ILE A 33 -4.03 -15.50 -18.94
N ILE A 34 -3.46 -14.32 -18.69
CA ILE A 34 -2.29 -14.14 -17.85
C ILE A 34 -2.73 -14.37 -16.41
N SER A 35 -2.04 -15.23 -15.66
CA SER A 35 -2.32 -15.49 -14.25
C SER A 35 -0.99 -15.63 -13.50
N THR A 36 -0.52 -14.55 -12.88
CA THR A 36 0.82 -14.51 -12.29
C THR A 36 0.96 -13.49 -11.16
N ASN A 37 2.10 -13.51 -10.49
CA ASN A 37 2.47 -12.52 -9.49
C ASN A 37 3.20 -11.34 -10.13
N GLY A 38 2.96 -10.14 -9.60
CA GLY A 38 3.70 -8.94 -9.95
C GLY A 38 3.75 -7.91 -8.82
N THR A 39 4.53 -6.87 -9.03
CA THR A 39 4.58 -5.68 -8.19
C THR A 39 3.97 -4.53 -8.96
N VAL A 40 3.01 -3.84 -8.35
CA VAL A 40 2.49 -2.58 -8.87
C VAL A 40 3.60 -1.53 -8.79
N ARG A 41 3.82 -0.82 -9.90
CA ARG A 41 4.82 0.23 -10.03
C ARG A 41 4.18 1.53 -10.48
N TYR A 42 4.64 2.65 -9.95
CA TYR A 42 4.39 3.96 -10.52
C TYR A 42 5.47 4.30 -11.56
N ILE A 43 5.04 4.61 -12.79
CA ILE A 43 5.92 4.95 -13.90
C ILE A 43 5.78 6.46 -14.16
N PRO A 44 6.82 7.28 -13.97
CA PRO A 44 6.76 8.73 -14.12
C PRO A 44 6.93 9.18 -15.60
N LEU A 45 6.24 8.52 -16.53
CA LEU A 45 6.23 8.89 -17.95
C LEU A 45 4.86 9.45 -18.33
N GLU A 46 4.81 10.44 -19.23
CA GLU A 46 3.58 10.97 -19.83
C GLU A 46 2.48 11.36 -18.82
N GLY A 47 2.86 12.05 -17.74
CA GLY A 47 1.92 12.46 -16.69
C GLY A 47 1.72 11.44 -15.57
N GLY A 48 2.36 10.27 -15.67
CA GLY A 48 2.42 9.28 -14.61
C GLY A 48 1.29 8.26 -14.68
N PHE A 49 1.63 6.97 -14.61
CA PHE A 49 0.64 5.89 -14.58
C PHE A 49 1.13 4.71 -13.74
N TYR A 50 0.21 3.81 -13.41
CA TYR A 50 0.52 2.58 -12.69
C TYR A 50 0.57 1.38 -13.64
N GLY A 51 1.61 0.56 -13.49
CA GLY A 51 1.83 -0.68 -14.22
C GLY A 51 2.10 -1.84 -13.28
N ILE A 52 2.10 -3.07 -13.81
CA ILE A 52 2.47 -4.27 -13.04
C ILE A 52 3.71 -4.90 -13.69
N GLU A 53 4.79 -5.03 -12.91
CA GLU A 53 5.99 -5.76 -13.30
C GLU A 53 5.99 -7.14 -12.63
N THR A 54 6.06 -8.20 -13.42
CA THR A 54 6.08 -9.58 -12.90
C THR A 54 7.43 -9.96 -12.32
N ASP A 55 7.49 -11.07 -11.57
CA ASP A 55 8.76 -11.65 -11.09
C ASP A 55 9.73 -12.02 -12.20
N LYS A 56 9.23 -12.23 -13.42
CA LYS A 56 10.03 -12.54 -14.61
C LYS A 56 10.46 -11.30 -15.38
N GLY A 57 10.13 -10.10 -14.88
CA GLY A 57 10.44 -8.82 -15.52
C GLY A 57 9.49 -8.42 -16.66
N GLU A 58 8.43 -9.19 -16.92
CA GLU A 58 7.41 -8.78 -17.88
C GLU A 58 6.58 -7.61 -17.34
N LYS A 59 6.21 -6.68 -18.24
CA LYS A 59 5.53 -5.43 -17.91
C LYS A 59 4.12 -5.45 -18.48
N TYR A 60 3.14 -5.13 -17.66
CA TYR A 60 1.73 -5.10 -18.03
C TYR A 60 1.12 -3.74 -17.69
N LEU A 61 0.38 -3.17 -18.63
CA LEU A 61 -0.30 -1.89 -18.51
C LEU A 61 -1.81 -2.11 -18.32
N PRO A 62 -2.31 -2.12 -17.08
CA PRO A 62 -3.71 -2.35 -16.77
C PRO A 62 -4.57 -1.11 -17.02
N PHE A 63 -5.63 -1.26 -17.81
CA PHE A 63 -6.58 -0.16 -18.10
C PHE A 63 -7.62 0.07 -17.00
N ASN A 64 -7.82 -0.91 -16.14
CA ASN A 64 -8.84 -0.92 -15.08
C ASN A 64 -8.26 -1.31 -13.72
N LEU A 65 -7.02 -0.88 -13.41
CA LEU A 65 -6.43 -1.12 -12.10
C LEU A 65 -7.24 -0.37 -11.02
N PRO A 66 -7.84 -1.06 -10.04
CA PRO A 66 -8.65 -0.40 -9.01
C PRO A 66 -7.78 0.53 -8.14
N ASP A 67 -8.36 1.64 -7.68
CA ASP A 67 -7.62 2.70 -6.95
C ASP A 67 -6.94 2.19 -5.68
N GLU A 68 -7.53 1.21 -4.99
CA GLU A 68 -6.96 0.60 -3.80
C GLU A 68 -5.61 -0.11 -4.05
N PHE A 69 -5.36 -0.54 -5.31
CA PHE A 69 -4.14 -1.17 -5.76
C PHE A 69 -3.13 -0.19 -6.38
N LYS A 70 -3.46 1.09 -6.55
CA LYS A 70 -2.55 2.13 -7.09
C LYS A 70 -1.55 2.60 -6.03
N LYS A 71 -0.71 1.66 -5.57
CA LYS A 71 0.34 1.87 -4.56
C LYS A 71 1.65 1.32 -5.10
N ASP A 72 2.65 2.18 -5.28
CA ASP A 72 3.96 1.73 -5.72
C ASP A 72 4.55 0.70 -4.75
N GLY A 73 5.06 -0.40 -5.28
CA GLY A 73 5.63 -1.50 -4.51
C GLY A 73 4.63 -2.57 -4.05
N LEU A 74 3.32 -2.39 -4.24
CA LEU A 74 2.32 -3.36 -3.79
C LEU A 74 2.46 -4.71 -4.50
N ARG A 75 2.61 -5.78 -3.73
CA ARG A 75 2.72 -7.13 -4.29
C ARG A 75 1.34 -7.73 -4.54
N VAL A 76 1.10 -8.15 -5.77
CA VAL A 76 -0.19 -8.67 -6.22
C VAL A 76 -0.05 -10.00 -6.94
N TRP A 77 -1.07 -10.82 -6.82
CA TRP A 77 -1.38 -11.83 -7.82
C TRP A 77 -2.53 -11.29 -8.66
N PHE A 78 -2.47 -11.49 -9.98
CA PHE A 78 -3.50 -11.00 -10.88
C PHE A 78 -3.79 -11.99 -12.00
N LYS A 79 -5.06 -12.02 -12.42
CA LYS A 79 -5.50 -12.56 -13.69
C LYS A 79 -5.86 -11.42 -14.63
N ALA A 80 -5.40 -11.48 -15.87
CA ALA A 80 -5.71 -10.49 -16.87
C ALA A 80 -5.81 -11.09 -18.26
N LYS A 81 -6.62 -10.46 -19.11
CA LYS A 81 -6.65 -10.75 -20.55
C LYS A 81 -5.89 -9.68 -21.32
N PRO A 82 -5.12 -10.04 -22.36
CA PRO A 82 -4.56 -9.08 -23.30
C PRO A 82 -5.65 -8.20 -23.90
N LYS A 83 -5.41 -6.89 -23.92
CA LYS A 83 -6.29 -5.90 -24.55
C LYS A 83 -5.56 -5.33 -25.77
N GLU A 84 -6.21 -5.33 -26.93
CA GLU A 84 -5.67 -4.59 -28.07
C GLU A 84 -6.10 -3.13 -27.92
N ALA A 85 -5.12 -2.29 -27.55
CA ALA A 85 -5.30 -0.86 -27.43
C ALA A 85 -4.01 -0.19 -27.90
N ALA A 86 -4.13 0.83 -28.74
CA ALA A 86 -3.03 1.75 -28.97
C ALA A 86 -2.83 2.55 -27.69
N THR A 87 -1.62 2.50 -27.13
CA THR A 87 -1.27 3.22 -25.90
C THR A 87 -0.28 4.31 -26.24
N PHE A 88 -0.51 5.51 -25.70
CA PHE A 88 0.50 6.58 -25.75
C PHE A 88 1.72 6.16 -24.93
N HIS A 89 1.46 5.49 -23.81
CA HIS A 89 2.46 4.91 -22.95
C HIS A 89 3.23 3.81 -23.71
N MET A 90 4.46 4.09 -24.11
CA MET A 90 5.41 3.13 -24.69
C MET A 90 5.96 2.15 -23.65
N TRP A 91 5.09 1.59 -22.80
CA TRP A 91 5.47 0.77 -21.67
C TRP A 91 4.41 -0.31 -21.39
N GLY A 92 4.88 -1.56 -21.31
CA GLY A 92 4.05 -2.70 -20.91
C GLY A 92 3.06 -3.18 -21.98
N LYS A 93 2.62 -4.43 -21.83
CA LYS A 93 1.57 -5.03 -22.66
C LYS A 93 0.20 -4.56 -22.14
N PRO A 94 -0.68 -3.97 -22.96
CA PRO A 94 -2.00 -3.53 -22.51
C PRO A 94 -2.86 -4.71 -22.06
N VAL A 95 -3.45 -4.61 -20.88
CA VAL A 95 -4.29 -5.68 -20.30
C VAL A 95 -5.54 -5.14 -19.60
N GLU A 96 -6.52 -6.00 -19.47
CA GLU A 96 -7.70 -5.80 -18.63
C GLU A 96 -7.64 -6.80 -17.47
N ILE A 97 -7.59 -6.29 -16.25
CA ILE A 97 -7.59 -7.07 -15.01
C ILE A 97 -8.96 -7.73 -14.86
N LEU A 98 -8.95 -9.05 -14.73
CA LEU A 98 -10.13 -9.87 -14.44
C LEU A 98 -10.26 -10.14 -12.94
N GLU A 99 -9.13 -10.36 -12.27
CA GLU A 99 -9.04 -10.62 -10.84
C GLU A 99 -7.70 -10.07 -10.34
N ILE A 100 -7.68 -9.41 -9.19
CA ILE A 100 -6.44 -8.96 -8.56
C ILE A 100 -6.57 -9.11 -7.05
N LYS A 101 -5.52 -9.60 -6.41
CA LYS A 101 -5.44 -9.81 -4.97
C LYS A 101 -4.10 -9.32 -4.47
N SER A 102 -4.10 -8.63 -3.34
CA SER A 102 -2.87 -8.39 -2.61
C SER A 102 -2.33 -9.74 -2.15
N ILE A 103 -1.06 -9.99 -2.43
CA ILE A 103 -0.32 -11.11 -1.88
C ILE A 103 0.76 -10.62 -0.93
N GLU A 104 0.57 -9.43 -0.34
CA GLU A 104 1.33 -9.08 0.86
C GLU A 104 1.31 -10.30 1.76
N LYS A 105 2.50 -10.90 1.97
CA LYS A 105 2.66 -11.97 2.93
C LYS A 105 2.39 -11.33 4.28
N MET A 106 1.14 -11.31 4.71
CA MET A 106 0.84 -11.39 6.13
C MET A 106 1.50 -12.69 6.54
N GLN A 107 2.68 -12.57 7.15
CA GLN A 107 3.41 -13.71 7.62
C GLN A 107 2.50 -14.43 8.60
N ASP A 108 2.49 -15.76 8.49
CA ASP A 108 1.81 -16.60 9.44
C ASP A 108 2.21 -16.16 10.85
N PRO A 109 1.25 -15.63 11.65
CA PRO A 109 1.54 -15.13 12.99
C PRO A 109 2.20 -16.18 13.87
N SER A 110 2.02 -17.48 13.56
CA SER A 110 2.69 -18.59 14.25
C SER A 110 4.22 -18.54 14.17
N GLN A 111 4.78 -17.81 13.20
CA GLN A 111 6.21 -17.71 12.96
C GLN A 111 6.88 -16.56 13.73
N ILE A 112 6.11 -15.69 14.39
CA ILE A 112 6.62 -14.60 15.21
C ILE A 112 7.06 -15.17 16.56
N LYS A 113 8.36 -15.11 16.87
CA LYS A 113 8.92 -15.56 18.15
C LYS A 113 9.15 -14.38 19.09
N VAL A 114 9.60 -13.26 18.57
CA VAL A 114 9.90 -12.05 19.35
C VAL A 114 9.12 -10.87 18.78
N ALA A 115 8.19 -10.33 19.59
CA ALA A 115 7.47 -9.11 19.30
C ALA A 115 7.82 -8.04 20.33
N ILE A 116 8.14 -6.84 19.87
CA ILE A 116 8.44 -5.70 20.74
C ILE A 116 7.44 -4.56 20.55
N LEU A 117 7.18 -3.84 21.63
CA LEU A 117 6.44 -2.58 21.62
C LEU A 117 7.45 -1.42 21.63
N TYR A 118 7.48 -0.60 20.57
CA TYR A 118 8.48 0.48 20.42
C TYR A 118 7.91 1.90 20.64
N GLU A 119 6.60 2.08 20.48
CA GLU A 119 5.87 3.36 20.47
C GLU A 119 6.14 4.31 19.29
N ARG A 120 7.39 4.73 19.07
CA ARG A 120 7.76 5.72 18.03
C ARG A 120 9.20 5.56 17.57
N ILE A 121 9.40 5.18 16.31
CA ILE A 121 10.75 4.99 15.77
C ILE A 121 11.50 6.31 15.56
N THR A 122 10.80 7.43 15.39
CA THR A 122 11.37 8.75 15.05
C THR A 122 11.69 9.65 16.25
N ASP A 123 11.21 9.30 17.45
CA ASP A 123 11.18 10.20 18.61
C ASP A 123 12.58 10.73 18.95
N GLY A 124 12.80 12.04 18.82
CA GLY A 124 14.07 12.71 19.13
C GLY A 124 15.21 12.49 18.13
N LEU A 125 15.02 11.69 17.07
CA LEU A 125 16.07 11.40 16.07
C LEU A 125 16.53 12.64 15.29
N TYR A 126 15.64 13.62 15.16
CA TYR A 126 15.84 14.82 14.35
C TYR A 126 16.21 16.04 15.19
N HIS A 127 16.45 15.85 16.49
CA HIS A 127 16.74 16.94 17.40
C HIS A 127 18.18 17.44 17.16
N PRO A 128 18.42 18.77 17.07
CA PRO A 128 19.75 19.32 16.75
C PRO A 128 20.83 18.90 17.74
N SER A 129 20.48 18.74 19.01
CA SER A 129 21.41 18.27 20.06
C SER A 129 21.71 16.78 20.04
N ARG A 130 21.16 16.01 19.09
CA ARG A 130 21.37 14.55 18.96
C ARG A 130 21.12 13.78 20.26
N ILE A 131 20.06 14.12 20.97
CA ILE A 131 19.65 13.46 22.22
C ILE A 131 19.38 11.96 22.03
N ARG A 132 19.04 11.57 20.79
CA ARG A 132 18.91 10.20 20.33
C ARG A 132 19.33 10.16 18.88
N THR A 133 20.04 9.12 18.49
CA THR A 133 20.55 8.93 17.14
C THR A 133 19.91 7.72 16.47
N TYR A 134 20.10 7.61 15.15
CA TYR A 134 19.66 6.44 14.41
C TYR A 134 20.42 5.19 14.87
N GLU A 135 21.69 5.36 15.24
CA GLU A 135 22.55 4.30 15.75
C GLU A 135 22.03 3.74 17.08
N ASP A 136 21.49 4.59 17.95
CA ASP A 136 20.85 4.15 19.20
C ASP A 136 19.61 3.30 18.92
N LEU A 137 18.77 3.71 17.96
CA LEU A 137 17.61 2.94 17.51
C LEU A 137 18.03 1.58 16.93
N VAL A 138 19.04 1.56 16.05
CA VAL A 138 19.59 0.34 15.45
C VAL A 138 20.12 -0.59 16.53
N LYS A 139 20.83 -0.06 17.53
CA LYS A 139 21.36 -0.85 18.64
C LYS A 139 20.23 -1.57 19.39
N ILE A 140 19.16 -0.87 19.74
CA ILE A 140 17.99 -1.48 20.43
C ILE A 140 17.39 -2.60 19.59
N LEU A 141 17.20 -2.39 18.28
CA LEU A 141 16.63 -3.40 17.39
C LEU A 141 17.54 -4.62 17.23
N LYS A 142 18.87 -4.42 17.16
CA LYS A 142 19.84 -5.53 17.14
C LYS A 142 19.85 -6.32 18.43
N GLU A 143 19.84 -5.64 19.58
CA GLU A 143 19.86 -6.29 20.90
C GLU A 143 18.58 -7.06 21.18
N THR A 144 17.44 -6.55 20.72
CA THR A 144 16.13 -7.21 20.89
C THR A 144 15.84 -8.27 19.85
N ASN A 145 16.48 -8.21 18.67
CA ASN A 145 16.32 -9.14 17.55
C ASN A 145 14.85 -9.54 17.26
N PRO A 146 13.95 -8.57 17.01
CA PRO A 146 12.52 -8.83 16.89
C PRO A 146 12.14 -9.42 15.53
N ASP A 147 11.14 -10.28 15.50
CA ASP A 147 10.43 -10.63 14.26
C ASP A 147 9.37 -9.56 13.93
N LEU A 148 8.81 -8.92 14.97
CA LEU A 148 7.76 -7.91 14.86
C LEU A 148 8.06 -6.67 15.72
N VAL A 149 7.93 -5.49 15.12
CA VAL A 149 7.97 -4.21 15.84
C VAL A 149 6.57 -3.58 15.81
N PHE A 150 5.93 -3.56 16.98
CA PHE A 150 4.59 -3.01 17.18
C PHE A 150 4.64 -1.54 17.56
N ARG A 151 3.64 -0.80 17.08
CA ARG A 151 3.44 0.62 17.36
C ARG A 151 4.70 1.41 16.99
N ILE A 152 5.14 1.31 15.74
CA ILE A 152 6.29 2.10 15.23
C ILE A 152 5.97 3.59 15.12
N TRP A 153 4.68 3.90 15.16
CA TRP A 153 4.11 5.24 15.15
C TRP A 153 2.96 5.27 16.15
N TRP A 154 2.86 6.34 16.92
CA TRP A 154 1.73 6.62 17.80
C TRP A 154 1.65 8.11 18.11
N ARG A 155 0.50 8.74 17.83
CA ARG A 155 0.27 10.17 18.04
C ARG A 155 -1.18 10.41 18.44
N TRP A 156 -1.40 11.18 19.51
CA TRP A 156 -2.77 11.60 19.89
C TRP A 156 -3.40 12.58 18.91
N THR A 157 -2.58 13.28 18.13
CA THR A 157 -2.99 14.27 17.14
C THR A 157 -2.33 13.94 15.80
N PRO A 158 -3.08 13.96 14.69
CA PRO A 158 -2.52 13.90 13.35
C PRO A 158 -1.40 14.93 13.19
N THR A 159 -0.34 14.52 12.52
CA THR A 159 0.83 15.34 12.25
C THR A 159 0.81 15.84 10.81
N PRO A 160 1.52 16.94 10.50
CA PRO A 160 1.75 17.32 9.11
C PRO A 160 2.62 16.30 8.37
N GLU A 161 2.50 16.32 7.04
CA GLU A 161 3.34 15.52 6.15
C GLU A 161 4.81 15.90 6.31
N SER A 162 5.09 17.21 6.27
CA SER A 162 6.41 17.80 6.43
C SER A 162 6.33 19.16 7.12
N LEU A 163 7.45 19.60 7.70
CA LEU A 163 7.64 20.90 8.32
C LEU A 163 9.10 21.37 8.15
N PRO A 164 9.38 22.68 8.27
CA PRO A 164 10.75 23.18 8.36
C PRO A 164 11.52 22.58 9.55
N SER A 165 12.82 22.34 9.34
CA SER A 165 13.68 21.63 10.30
C SER A 165 13.94 22.37 11.60
N ASN A 166 13.71 23.67 11.62
CA ASN A 166 13.83 24.52 12.81
C ASN A 166 12.58 24.49 13.71
N THR A 167 11.50 23.80 13.30
CA THR A 167 10.29 23.71 14.12
C THR A 167 10.45 22.68 15.25
N PRO A 168 9.92 22.93 16.46
CA PRO A 168 9.98 21.96 17.55
C PRO A 168 9.33 20.60 17.19
N ILE A 169 8.28 20.63 16.38
CA ILE A 169 7.57 19.42 15.92
C ILE A 169 8.48 18.58 15.01
N TYR A 170 9.18 19.21 14.06
CA TYR A 170 10.13 18.50 13.20
C TYR A 170 11.29 17.95 14.03
N GLN A 171 11.88 18.75 14.90
CA GLN A 171 13.04 18.34 15.73
C GLN A 171 12.70 17.16 16.64
N ALA A 172 11.46 17.05 17.10
CA ALA A 172 11.00 15.91 17.87
C ALA A 172 10.72 14.65 17.02
N GLY A 173 10.77 14.74 15.68
CA GLY A 173 10.52 13.60 14.78
C GLY A 173 9.05 13.35 14.50
N HIS A 174 8.22 14.40 14.48
CA HIS A 174 6.76 14.30 14.48
C HIS A 174 6.12 14.65 13.13
N THR A 175 6.67 14.21 12.00
CA THR A 175 6.01 14.30 10.69
C THR A 175 5.91 12.93 10.00
N TYR A 176 4.95 12.78 9.08
CA TYR A 176 4.80 11.52 8.33
C TYR A 176 5.97 11.25 7.38
N GLN A 177 6.56 12.30 6.78
CA GLN A 177 7.79 12.17 6.00
C GLN A 177 8.93 11.53 6.82
N GLN A 178 9.12 11.95 8.07
CA GLN A 178 10.17 11.42 8.94
C GLN A 178 9.92 9.94 9.30
N LEU A 179 8.65 9.57 9.53
CA LEU A 179 8.25 8.17 9.71
C LEU A 179 8.61 7.36 8.47
N GLU A 180 8.25 7.85 7.28
CA GLU A 180 8.49 7.14 6.02
C GLU A 180 9.99 6.96 5.75
N GLU A 181 10.78 8.03 5.87
CA GLU A 181 12.23 8.00 5.67
C GLU A 181 12.92 7.06 6.65
N THR A 182 12.58 7.16 7.94
CA THR A 182 13.16 6.31 8.98
C THR A 182 12.77 4.85 8.79
N LEU A 183 11.49 4.57 8.52
CA LEU A 183 11.01 3.20 8.28
C LEU A 183 11.64 2.59 7.03
N ARG A 184 11.81 3.37 5.96
CA ARG A 184 12.48 2.92 4.73
C ARG A 184 13.93 2.52 5.02
N LYS A 185 14.64 3.32 5.82
CA LYS A 185 16.02 3.02 6.24
C LYS A 185 16.07 1.74 7.09
N LEU A 186 15.19 1.61 8.09
CA LEU A 186 15.10 0.42 8.93
C LEU A 186 14.79 -0.85 8.15
N LYS A 187 13.81 -0.82 7.23
CA LYS A 187 13.46 -1.99 6.41
C LYS A 187 14.60 -2.46 5.51
N ARG A 188 15.47 -1.53 5.08
CA ARG A 188 16.67 -1.85 4.33
C ARG A 188 17.77 -2.43 5.23
N ASP A 189 17.95 -1.84 6.41
CA ASP A 189 19.02 -2.22 7.34
C ASP A 189 18.67 -3.50 8.13
N PHE A 190 17.38 -3.85 8.24
CA PHE A 190 16.84 -5.02 8.94
C PHE A 190 15.81 -5.79 8.07
N PRO A 191 16.22 -6.39 6.94
CA PRO A 191 15.33 -7.17 6.08
C PRO A 191 14.75 -8.42 6.77
N GLU A 192 15.37 -8.88 7.86
CA GLU A 192 14.91 -9.97 8.71
C GLU A 192 13.74 -9.60 9.60
N ILE A 193 13.59 -8.30 9.95
CA ILE A 193 12.42 -7.84 10.71
C ILE A 193 11.22 -7.83 9.78
N ARG A 194 10.29 -8.65 10.18
CA ARG A 194 9.35 -9.33 9.32
C ARG A 194 8.02 -8.56 9.28
N CYS A 195 7.63 -7.98 10.41
CA CYS A 195 6.42 -7.17 10.57
C CYS A 195 6.71 -5.81 11.23
N TRP A 196 6.17 -4.74 10.65
CA TRP A 196 6.26 -3.37 11.17
C TRP A 196 4.86 -2.77 11.26
N PHE A 197 4.32 -2.61 12.47
CA PHE A 197 2.95 -2.13 12.66
C PHE A 197 2.92 -0.72 13.20
N GLY A 198 2.39 0.22 12.41
CA GLY A 198 2.00 1.54 12.90
C GLY A 198 0.67 1.46 13.65
N ALA A 199 0.47 2.34 14.63
CA ALA A 199 -0.83 2.44 15.29
C ALA A 199 -1.26 3.91 15.39
N ILE A 200 -2.54 4.16 15.21
CA ILE A 200 -3.13 5.49 15.33
C ILE A 200 -4.28 5.36 16.33
N PRO A 201 -4.35 6.21 17.37
CA PRO A 201 -5.48 6.21 18.27
C PRO A 201 -6.74 6.65 17.54
N THR A 202 -7.73 5.77 17.47
CA THR A 202 -9.09 6.10 17.02
C THR A 202 -10.04 6.33 18.19
N GLN A 203 -9.57 6.22 19.44
CA GLN A 203 -10.41 6.32 20.63
C GLN A 203 -10.82 7.76 21.00
N ARG A 204 -10.35 8.76 20.25
CA ARG A 204 -10.51 10.18 20.58
C ARG A 204 -10.58 11.03 19.31
N ILE A 205 -11.46 12.04 19.34
CA ILE A 205 -11.43 13.20 18.43
C ILE A 205 -10.88 14.40 19.20
N ASN A 206 -9.87 15.09 18.68
CA ASN A 206 -9.32 16.28 19.34
C ASN A 206 -10.28 17.47 19.23
N PHE A 207 -10.27 18.38 20.20
CA PHE A 207 -11.04 19.64 20.11
C PHE A 207 -10.66 20.48 18.89
N LYS A 208 -9.43 20.36 18.41
CA LYS A 208 -9.01 20.92 17.13
C LYS A 208 -8.37 19.78 16.38
N GLU A 209 -9.01 19.36 15.31
CA GLU A 209 -8.60 18.18 14.56
C GLU A 209 -8.07 18.60 13.18
N ARG A 210 -7.14 17.82 12.63
CA ARG A 210 -6.61 18.06 11.29
C ARG A 210 -6.83 16.84 10.42
N ASP A 211 -7.40 17.05 9.25
CA ASP A 211 -7.37 16.07 8.18
C ASP A 211 -5.93 15.94 7.66
N PRO A 212 -5.27 14.79 7.84
CA PRO A 212 -3.90 14.61 7.39
C PRO A 212 -3.77 14.62 5.86
N ILE A 213 -4.83 14.30 5.13
CA ILE A 213 -4.87 14.19 3.67
C ILE A 213 -5.14 15.57 3.05
N THR A 214 -6.23 16.23 3.46
CA THR A 214 -6.63 17.52 2.87
C THR A 214 -5.98 18.72 3.54
N GLY A 215 -5.45 18.54 4.76
CA GLY A 215 -4.92 19.63 5.57
C GLY A 215 -6.00 20.49 6.24
N LYS A 216 -7.30 20.20 6.02
CA LYS A 216 -8.41 20.92 6.67
C LYS A 216 -8.26 20.84 8.18
N ILE A 217 -8.47 21.96 8.86
CA ILE A 217 -8.53 22.04 10.31
C ILE A 217 -9.99 22.15 10.72
N TYR A 218 -10.45 21.22 11.54
CA TYR A 218 -11.78 21.23 12.14
C TYR A 218 -11.74 21.96 13.48
N SER A 219 -12.70 22.85 13.67
CA SER A 219 -12.92 23.58 14.91
C SER A 219 -13.48 22.68 16.03
N GLN A 220 -13.53 23.22 17.25
CA GLN A 220 -14.16 22.51 18.38
C GLN A 220 -15.64 22.27 18.18
N GLU A 221 -16.34 23.19 17.50
CA GLU A 221 -17.76 23.00 17.22
C GLU A 221 -17.97 21.89 16.19
N GLU A 222 -17.19 21.86 15.11
CA GLU A 222 -17.24 20.77 14.13
C GLU A 222 -16.89 19.41 14.77
N THR A 223 -15.83 19.34 15.57
CA THR A 223 -15.42 18.08 16.23
C THR A 223 -16.38 17.65 17.33
N ARG A 224 -17.10 18.58 17.98
CA ARG A 224 -18.17 18.26 18.94
C ARG A 224 -19.35 17.58 18.25
N GLN A 225 -19.64 17.91 16.99
CA GLN A 225 -20.70 17.25 16.22
C GLN A 225 -20.36 15.78 15.94
N MET A 226 -19.07 15.46 15.78
CA MET A 226 -18.55 14.10 15.58
C MET A 226 -18.48 13.24 16.85
N ALA A 227 -18.75 13.83 18.01
CA ALA A 227 -18.69 13.14 19.29
C ALA A 227 -19.94 12.28 19.55
N LEU A 228 -19.75 11.10 20.15
CA LEU A 228 -20.80 10.14 20.48
C LEU A 228 -21.97 10.79 21.17
N ASP A 229 -23.16 10.55 20.60
CA ASP A 229 -24.43 10.94 21.17
C ASP A 229 -25.31 9.70 21.43
N PRO A 230 -25.39 9.22 22.68
CA PRO A 230 -26.21 8.05 23.02
C PRO A 230 -27.69 8.22 22.65
N GLN A 231 -28.19 9.47 22.61
CA GLN A 231 -29.60 9.74 22.32
C GLN A 231 -29.97 9.38 20.88
N LYS A 232 -29.01 9.40 19.94
CA LYS A 232 -29.20 8.89 18.56
C LYS A 232 -29.57 7.42 18.52
N TRP A 233 -29.19 6.67 19.55
CA TRP A 233 -29.40 5.22 19.66
C TRP A 233 -30.50 4.87 20.67
N GLY A 234 -31.33 5.84 21.07
CA GLY A 234 -32.41 5.64 22.04
C GLY A 234 -31.94 5.41 23.49
N ILE A 235 -30.66 5.65 23.78
CA ILE A 235 -30.11 5.51 25.13
C ILE A 235 -30.39 6.80 25.90
N ASN A 236 -31.10 6.70 27.03
CA ASN A 236 -31.41 7.84 27.88
C ASN A 236 -30.20 8.30 28.71
N PHE A 237 -29.19 8.85 28.03
CA PHE A 237 -27.99 9.40 28.63
C PHE A 237 -27.49 10.60 27.82
N SER A 238 -27.25 11.74 28.47
CA SER A 238 -26.90 12.96 27.74
C SER A 238 -25.50 12.92 27.14
N LYS A 239 -25.38 13.44 25.92
CA LYS A 239 -24.10 13.63 25.21
C LYS A 239 -23.10 14.38 26.09
N GLU A 240 -23.49 15.52 26.67
CA GLU A 240 -22.60 16.36 27.47
C GLU A 240 -22.06 15.61 28.70
N ARG A 241 -22.90 14.80 29.36
CA ARG A 241 -22.48 14.02 30.52
C ARG A 241 -21.52 12.92 30.10
N LEU A 242 -21.79 12.21 29.00
CA LEU A 242 -20.90 11.16 28.49
C LEU A 242 -19.53 11.73 28.14
N GLN A 243 -19.51 12.81 27.36
CA GLN A 243 -18.27 13.42 26.91
C GLN A 243 -17.45 13.97 28.09
N LYS A 244 -18.10 14.58 29.10
CA LYS A 244 -17.41 14.99 30.35
C LYS A 244 -16.83 13.82 31.13
N LEU A 245 -17.50 12.67 31.17
CA LEU A 245 -16.97 11.45 31.82
C LEU A 245 -15.79 10.88 31.04
N ALA A 246 -15.90 10.82 29.71
CA ALA A 246 -14.82 10.37 28.83
C ALA A 246 -13.57 11.25 28.99
N GLN A 247 -13.73 12.58 29.05
CA GLN A 247 -12.63 13.53 29.23
C GLN A 247 -11.88 13.39 30.56
N LYS A 248 -12.56 12.93 31.61
CA LYS A 248 -11.94 12.69 32.92
C LYS A 248 -11.10 11.40 32.96
N ARG A 249 -11.29 10.49 32.02
CA ARG A 249 -10.68 9.16 32.04
C ARG A 249 -10.02 8.77 30.72
N GLY A 250 -10.82 8.53 29.67
CA GLY A 250 -10.38 7.95 28.41
C GLY A 250 -9.80 8.95 27.41
N THR A 251 -10.56 9.97 27.04
CA THR A 251 -10.22 10.87 25.91
C THR A 251 -9.31 12.03 26.31
N GLY A 252 -9.12 12.24 27.62
CA GLY A 252 -8.37 13.36 28.18
C GLY A 252 -9.10 14.70 28.04
N ARG A 253 -8.56 15.74 28.70
CA ARG A 253 -9.23 17.05 28.87
C ARG A 253 -9.53 17.80 27.57
N HIS A 254 -8.92 17.41 26.46
CA HIS A 254 -9.02 18.11 25.17
C HIS A 254 -9.52 17.20 24.04
N GLY A 255 -10.30 16.17 24.39
CA GLY A 255 -10.79 15.17 23.45
C GLY A 255 -12.23 14.78 23.69
N TYR A 256 -12.94 14.47 22.61
CA TYR A 256 -14.24 13.82 22.62
C TYR A 256 -14.12 12.33 22.33
N PHE A 257 -15.04 11.54 22.88
CA PHE A 257 -15.23 10.15 22.49
C PHE A 257 -16.00 10.15 21.16
N PRO A 258 -15.45 9.52 20.11
CA PRO A 258 -16.05 9.52 18.76
C PRO A 258 -17.40 8.81 18.75
N ASP A 259 -18.33 9.31 17.94
CA ASP A 259 -19.61 8.65 17.59
C ASP A 259 -19.39 7.41 16.70
#